data_AF-A0A1E3VP98-F1
#
_entry.id   AF-A0A1E3VP98-F1
#
_cell.length_a   1.000
_cell.length_b   1.000
_cell.length_c   1.000
_cell.angle_alpha   90.00
_cell.angle_beta   90.00
_cell.angle_gamma   90.00
#
_symmetry.space_group_name_H-M   'P 1'
#
loop_
_entity.id
_entity.type
_entity.pdbx_description
1 polymer ?
#
loop_
_entity_poly.entity_id
_entity_poly.type
_entity_poly.pdbx_seq_one_letter_code
_entity_poly.pdbx_strand_id
1 'polypeptide(L)'
;MAASLSPTGPVTAEPLTAASLERLLRVPEVDYRLEWVFLGAFSLRAEDPEDGAKGLHDVYAPREAVEAYRKTGTFPDGTVLVKDSFLTKTEEMTTGTVSYADHLKGRFVLVRDSTNRNAKNSPLWGDGWGWAFFEGEETEKTVTTDYRKDCLGCHEPVRSQDFLHTQAYPTLGR
;
A
#
# COMPACT_ATOMS: atom_id res chain seq x y z
N MET A 1 16.41 52.36 -7.24
CA MET A 1 17.02 51.16 -7.84
C MET A 1 17.48 50.26 -6.70
N ALA A 2 16.70 49.25 -6.34
CA ALA A 2 17.08 48.26 -5.34
C ALA A 2 17.43 46.97 -6.11
N ALA A 3 18.70 46.56 -6.04
CA ALA A 3 19.15 45.33 -6.66
C ALA A 3 18.72 44.14 -5.78
N SER A 4 17.83 43.30 -6.31
CA SER A 4 17.58 41.97 -5.76
C SER A 4 18.75 41.07 -6.09
N LEU A 5 19.44 40.57 -5.06
CA LEU A 5 20.39 39.48 -5.19
C LEU A 5 19.63 38.16 -5.00
N SER A 6 19.47 37.40 -6.08
CA SER A 6 19.00 36.02 -6.02
C SER A 6 20.14 35.11 -5.55
N PRO A 7 19.92 34.19 -4.60
CA PRO A 7 20.95 33.24 -4.21
C PRO A 7 21.05 32.14 -5.28
N THR A 8 22.10 32.18 -6.09
CA THR A 8 22.52 31.09 -6.98
C THR A 8 23.47 30.16 -6.23
N GLY A 9 22.91 29.14 -5.57
CA GLY A 9 23.67 28.02 -5.03
C GLY A 9 22.89 26.73 -5.25
N PRO A 10 23.55 25.59 -5.52
CA PRO A 10 22.86 24.32 -5.62
C PRO A 10 22.29 23.99 -4.23
N VAL A 11 20.97 23.89 -4.13
CA VAL A 11 20.30 23.37 -2.94
C VAL A 11 20.61 21.87 -2.91
N THR A 12 21.69 21.48 -2.23
CA THR A 12 21.86 20.09 -1.81
C THR A 12 20.75 19.78 -0.83
N ALA A 13 19.77 18.97 -1.25
CA ALA A 13 18.72 18.48 -0.37
C ALA A 13 19.37 17.77 0.83
N GLU A 14 19.03 18.20 2.04
CA GLU A 14 19.50 17.51 3.25
C GLU A 14 19.05 16.05 3.23
N PRO A 15 19.85 15.13 3.79
CA PRO A 15 19.46 13.73 3.91
C PRO A 15 18.15 13.62 4.70
N LEU A 16 17.18 12.88 4.15
CA LEU A 16 15.91 12.60 4.83
C LEU A 16 16.18 11.81 6.12
N THR A 17 15.70 12.33 7.25
CA THR A 17 15.70 11.62 8.55
C THR A 17 14.74 10.45 8.53
N ALA A 18 14.92 9.47 9.43
CA ALA A 18 13.98 8.34 9.60
C ALA A 18 12.52 8.81 9.77
N ALA A 19 12.30 9.83 10.62
CA ALA A 19 10.98 10.44 10.82
C ALA A 19 10.41 11.12 9.55
N SER A 20 11.27 11.62 8.66
CA SER A 20 10.82 12.18 7.38
C SER A 20 10.52 11.12 6.33
N LEU A 21 11.17 9.96 6.40
CA LEU A 21 10.89 8.80 5.56
C LEU A 21 9.61 8.08 6.00
N GLU A 22 9.30 8.08 7.29
CA GLU A 22 8.00 7.65 7.80
C GLU A 22 6.87 8.51 7.22
N ARG A 23 7.04 9.84 7.06
CA ARG A 23 6.03 10.69 6.39
C ARG A 23 5.79 10.39 4.91
N LEU A 24 6.72 9.67 4.26
CA LEU A 24 6.50 9.16 2.90
C LEU A 24 5.62 7.90 2.89
N LEU A 25 5.54 7.19 4.03
CA LEU A 25 4.62 6.10 4.29
C LEU A 25 3.46 6.66 5.08
N ARG A 26 2.45 7.22 4.41
CA ARG A 26 1.20 7.62 5.02
C ARG A 26 0.04 7.18 4.15
N VAL A 27 -1.13 7.04 4.74
CA VAL A 27 -2.35 6.85 3.94
C VAL A 27 -2.56 8.12 3.10
N PRO A 28 -2.85 8.01 1.80
CA PRO A 28 -3.06 9.17 0.94
C PRO A 28 -4.19 10.07 1.48
N GLU A 29 -3.99 11.38 1.38
CA GLU A 29 -5.00 12.40 1.76
C GLU A 29 -6.18 12.44 0.79
N VAL A 30 -5.98 11.97 -0.45
CA VAL A 30 -7.04 11.81 -1.45
C VAL A 30 -7.98 10.67 -1.06
N ASP A 31 -9.24 10.75 -1.47
CA ASP A 31 -10.19 9.66 -1.26
C ASP A 31 -9.91 8.54 -2.29
N TYR A 32 -8.86 7.76 -2.03
CA TYR A 32 -8.41 6.72 -2.95
C TYR A 32 -9.49 5.67 -3.24
N ARG A 33 -10.48 5.47 -2.35
CA ARG A 33 -11.58 4.52 -2.62
C ARG A 33 -12.51 5.03 -3.71
N LEU A 34 -12.65 6.35 -3.84
CA LEU A 34 -13.41 6.99 -4.91
C LEU A 34 -12.57 7.27 -6.15
N GLU A 35 -11.31 7.66 -5.96
CA GLU A 35 -10.49 8.27 -7.02
C GLU A 35 -9.52 7.28 -7.67
N TRP A 36 -9.06 6.26 -6.95
CA TRP A 36 -8.06 5.34 -7.46
C TRP A 36 -8.68 4.13 -8.14
N VAL A 37 -7.85 3.42 -8.89
CA VAL A 37 -8.25 2.20 -9.56
C VAL A 37 -8.20 1.05 -8.56
N PHE A 38 -9.34 0.41 -8.35
CA PHE A 38 -9.41 -0.87 -7.66
C PHE A 38 -8.69 -1.94 -8.47
N LEU A 39 -7.67 -2.55 -7.87
CA LEU A 39 -6.84 -3.58 -8.49
C LEU A 39 -7.46 -4.96 -8.36
N GLY A 40 -8.01 -5.26 -7.18
CA GLY A 40 -8.57 -6.57 -6.84
C GLY A 40 -8.83 -6.72 -5.34
N ALA A 41 -9.47 -7.83 -4.98
CA ALA A 41 -9.85 -8.14 -3.61
C ALA A 41 -9.42 -9.54 -3.17
N PHE A 42 -9.27 -9.70 -1.86
CA PHE A 42 -9.00 -10.98 -1.20
C PHE A 42 -10.10 -11.28 -0.19
N SER A 43 -10.51 -12.54 -0.13
CA SER A 43 -11.35 -13.05 0.94
C SER A 43 -10.57 -14.05 1.80
N LEU A 44 -10.55 -13.79 3.11
CA LEU A 44 -9.92 -14.66 4.09
C LEU A 44 -11.03 -15.47 4.74
N ARG A 45 -11.05 -16.78 4.47
CA ARG A 45 -11.99 -17.70 5.10
C ARG A 45 -11.79 -17.72 6.63
N ALA A 46 -12.89 -17.75 7.36
CA ALA A 46 -12.89 -18.04 8.79
C ALA A 46 -12.33 -19.44 9.11
N GLU A 47 -12.05 -19.68 10.38
CA GLU A 47 -11.59 -21.01 10.83
C GLU A 47 -12.71 -22.03 10.70
N ASP A 48 -13.91 -21.69 11.17
CA ASP A 48 -15.14 -22.37 10.81
C ASP A 48 -15.64 -21.83 9.45
N PRO A 49 -15.71 -22.65 8.39
CA PRO A 49 -16.22 -22.21 7.10
C PRO A 49 -17.65 -21.65 7.14
N GLU A 50 -18.47 -22.07 8.10
CA GLU A 50 -19.87 -21.61 8.24
C GLU A 50 -19.97 -20.14 8.67
N ASP A 51 -18.90 -19.58 9.28
CA ASP A 51 -18.82 -18.15 9.61
C ASP A 51 -18.51 -17.27 8.39
N GLY A 52 -18.23 -17.88 7.23
CA GLY A 52 -17.93 -17.20 5.97
C GLY A 52 -16.52 -16.61 5.93
N ALA A 53 -16.40 -15.36 5.47
CA ALA A 53 -15.13 -14.64 5.49
C ALA A 53 -14.90 -14.03 6.88
N LYS A 54 -13.67 -14.15 7.41
CA LYS A 54 -13.20 -13.41 8.60
C LYS A 54 -12.51 -12.09 8.26
N GLY A 55 -12.27 -11.84 6.97
CA GLY A 55 -11.67 -10.60 6.51
C GLY A 55 -11.78 -10.45 5.00
N LEU A 56 -11.94 -9.20 4.57
CA LEU A 56 -11.89 -8.80 3.17
C LEU A 56 -10.81 -7.74 3.00
N HIS A 57 -10.04 -7.84 1.92
CA HIS A 57 -9.02 -6.85 1.60
C HIS A 57 -9.23 -6.31 0.19
N ASP A 58 -9.21 -4.99 0.05
CA ASP A 58 -9.36 -4.31 -1.24
C ASP A 58 -8.08 -3.54 -1.54
N VAL A 59 -7.58 -3.64 -2.77
CA VAL A 59 -6.31 -3.01 -3.16
C VAL A 59 -6.53 -1.95 -4.22
N TYR A 60 -5.87 -0.81 -4.07
CA TYR A 60 -6.01 0.37 -4.92
C TYR A 60 -4.64 0.93 -5.32
N ALA A 61 -4.58 1.52 -6.51
CA ALA A 61 -3.43 2.31 -6.96
C ALA A 61 -3.86 3.47 -7.88
N PRO A 62 -3.07 4.56 -7.98
CA PRO A 62 -3.32 5.65 -8.91
C PRO A 62 -3.46 5.15 -10.35
N ARG A 63 -4.37 5.77 -11.11
CA ARG A 63 -4.68 5.36 -12.49
C ARG A 63 -3.46 5.34 -13.39
N GLU A 64 -2.64 6.38 -13.32
CA GLU A 64 -1.41 6.52 -14.10
C GLU A 64 -0.41 5.41 -13.78
N ALA A 65 -0.34 4.96 -12.53
CA ALA A 65 0.53 3.86 -12.13
C ALA A 65 0.02 2.52 -12.67
N VAL A 66 -1.30 2.30 -12.70
CA VAL A 66 -1.91 1.12 -13.32
C VAL A 66 -1.66 1.10 -14.83
N GLU A 67 -1.83 2.24 -15.50
CA GLU A 67 -1.56 2.37 -16.94
C GLU A 67 -0.08 2.14 -17.28
N ALA A 68 0.83 2.64 -16.44
CA ALA A 68 2.26 2.37 -16.56
C ALA A 68 2.54 0.87 -16.38
N TYR A 69 2.03 0.26 -15.31
CA TYR A 69 2.20 -1.17 -15.05
C TYR A 69 1.70 -2.03 -16.22
N ARG A 70 0.53 -1.74 -16.78
CA ARG A 70 -0.01 -2.47 -17.96
C ARG A 70 0.88 -2.36 -19.21
N LYS A 71 1.74 -1.34 -19.30
CA LYS A 71 2.69 -1.14 -20.41
C LYS A 71 4.03 -1.81 -20.14
N THR A 72 4.52 -1.76 -18.91
CA THR A 72 5.91 -2.13 -18.58
C THR A 72 6.05 -3.40 -17.74
N GLY A 73 4.97 -3.85 -17.10
CA GLY A 73 4.96 -4.94 -16.11
C GLY A 73 5.46 -4.53 -14.72
N THR A 74 5.72 -3.24 -14.49
CA THR A 74 6.29 -2.74 -13.22
C THR A 74 5.66 -1.41 -12.82
N PHE A 75 5.48 -1.18 -11.52
CA PHE A 75 5.07 0.12 -11.02
C PHE A 75 6.25 1.11 -11.07
N PRO A 76 6.02 2.39 -11.47
CA PRO A 76 7.02 3.44 -11.35
C PRO A 76 7.45 3.70 -9.89
N ASP A 77 8.69 4.13 -9.67
CA ASP A 77 9.14 4.58 -8.34
C ASP A 77 8.26 5.70 -7.79
N GLY A 78 7.98 5.65 -6.49
CA GLY A 78 7.05 6.55 -5.81
C GLY A 78 5.58 6.16 -5.93
N THR A 79 5.24 5.12 -6.72
CA THR A 79 3.87 4.60 -6.76
C THR A 79 3.44 4.14 -5.37
N VAL A 80 2.27 4.58 -4.94
CA VAL A 80 1.64 4.16 -3.69
C VAL A 80 0.55 3.15 -3.99
N LEU A 81 0.58 2.01 -3.29
CA LEU A 81 -0.51 1.04 -3.24
C LEU A 81 -1.13 1.11 -1.85
N VAL A 82 -2.46 1.17 -1.78
CA VAL A 82 -3.20 1.04 -0.53
C VAL A 82 -3.98 -0.27 -0.57
N LYS A 83 -3.84 -1.06 0.49
CA LYS A 83 -4.65 -2.25 0.71
C LYS A 83 -5.44 -2.06 1.99
N ASP A 84 -6.75 -1.91 1.85
CA ASP A 84 -7.66 -1.94 2.98
C ASP A 84 -7.76 -3.33 3.57
N SER A 85 -7.92 -3.40 4.89
CA SER A 85 -8.27 -4.62 5.60
C SER A 85 -9.55 -4.38 6.38
N PHE A 86 -10.58 -5.14 6.06
CA PHE A 86 -11.87 -5.08 6.73
C PHE A 86 -12.11 -6.32 7.58
N LEU A 87 -12.76 -6.12 8.73
CA LEU A 87 -13.61 -7.13 9.34
C LEU A 87 -14.90 -7.24 8.52
N THR A 88 -15.57 -8.37 8.68
CA THR A 88 -16.67 -8.78 7.81
C THR A 88 -17.90 -9.10 8.63
N LYS A 89 -19.06 -8.91 7.99
CA LYS A 89 -20.32 -9.48 8.44
C LYS A 89 -20.78 -10.51 7.42
N THR A 90 -21.31 -11.62 7.93
CA THR A 90 -21.89 -12.71 7.12
C THR A 90 -23.37 -12.83 7.43
N GLU A 91 -24.22 -12.87 6.40
CA GLU A 91 -25.65 -13.08 6.55
C GLU A 91 -26.30 -13.72 5.31
N GLU A 92 -27.51 -14.23 5.48
CA GLU A 92 -28.32 -14.71 4.37
C GLU A 92 -28.89 -13.55 3.55
N MET A 93 -28.62 -13.58 2.25
CA MET A 93 -29.19 -12.67 1.26
C MET A 93 -29.97 -13.45 0.21
N THR A 94 -30.69 -12.74 -0.66
CA THR A 94 -31.43 -13.37 -1.78
C THR A 94 -30.52 -14.13 -2.76
N THR A 95 -29.21 -13.85 -2.74
CA THR A 95 -28.17 -14.53 -3.51
C THR A 95 -27.47 -15.67 -2.75
N GLY A 96 -27.89 -15.98 -1.52
CA GLY A 96 -27.28 -16.99 -0.63
C GLY A 96 -26.59 -16.39 0.59
N THR A 97 -25.81 -17.20 1.32
CA THR A 97 -24.95 -16.75 2.41
C THR A 97 -23.83 -15.87 1.88
N VAL A 98 -23.78 -14.61 2.30
CA VAL A 98 -22.85 -13.61 1.78
C VAL A 98 -22.06 -12.98 2.92
N SER A 99 -20.75 -12.83 2.71
CA SER A 99 -19.90 -11.98 3.54
C SER A 99 -19.57 -10.68 2.82
N TYR A 100 -19.62 -9.55 3.54
CA TYR A 100 -19.25 -8.23 3.02
C TYR A 100 -18.44 -7.43 4.05
N ALA A 101 -17.76 -6.39 3.57
CA ALA A 101 -16.92 -5.53 4.40
C ALA A 101 -17.79 -4.74 5.37
N ASP A 102 -17.38 -4.69 6.65
CA ASP A 102 -18.12 -4.03 7.72
C ASP A 102 -17.26 -2.94 8.38
N HIS A 103 -16.26 -3.33 9.16
CA HIS A 103 -15.39 -2.39 9.87
C HIS A 103 -13.98 -2.37 9.30
N LEU A 104 -13.45 -1.17 9.05
CA LEU A 104 -12.04 -1.01 8.65
C LEU A 104 -11.13 -1.37 9.82
N LYS A 105 -10.41 -2.48 9.69
CA LYS A 105 -9.38 -2.91 10.63
C LYS A 105 -8.10 -2.08 10.47
N GLY A 106 -7.79 -1.68 9.24
CA GLY A 106 -6.62 -0.85 8.96
C GLY A 106 -6.23 -0.85 7.48
N ARG A 107 -5.11 -0.21 7.18
CA ARG A 107 -4.59 -0.01 5.83
C ARG A 107 -3.13 -0.39 5.74
N PHE A 108 -2.79 -1.24 4.79
CA PHE A 108 -1.41 -1.43 4.37
C PHE A 108 -1.09 -0.40 3.29
N VAL A 109 0.05 0.26 3.41
CA VAL A 109 0.59 1.19 2.42
C VAL A 109 1.93 0.64 1.94
N LEU A 110 2.04 0.45 0.62
CA LEU A 110 3.30 0.13 -0.03
C LEU A 110 3.72 1.28 -0.94
N VAL A 111 4.98 1.67 -0.89
CA VAL A 111 5.53 2.72 -1.76
C VAL A 111 6.71 2.18 -2.55
N ARG A 112 6.65 2.26 -3.88
CA ARG A 112 7.71 1.72 -4.74
C ARG A 112 9.01 2.51 -4.57
N ASP A 113 10.10 1.81 -4.28
CA ASP A 113 11.48 2.33 -4.24
C ASP A 113 12.44 1.28 -4.81
N SER A 114 12.39 1.07 -6.13
CA SER A 114 13.17 0.02 -6.82
C SER A 114 14.68 0.14 -6.59
N THR A 115 15.17 1.34 -6.29
CA THR A 115 16.58 1.62 -6.03
C THR A 115 17.01 1.38 -4.58
N ASN A 116 16.07 1.08 -3.68
CA ASN A 116 16.30 0.96 -2.23
C ASN A 116 17.01 2.18 -1.62
N ARG A 117 16.76 3.38 -2.16
CA ARG A 117 17.46 4.60 -1.70
C ARG A 117 17.15 4.93 -0.24
N ASN A 118 15.98 4.51 0.25
CA ASN A 118 15.54 4.77 1.62
C ASN A 118 15.95 3.67 2.61
N ALA A 119 16.35 2.49 2.13
CA ALA A 119 16.56 1.29 2.95
C ALA A 119 17.68 1.41 4.01
N LYS A 120 18.66 2.31 3.78
CA LYS A 120 19.75 2.56 4.74
C LYS A 120 19.30 3.40 5.93
N ASN A 121 18.23 4.17 5.78
CA ASN A 121 17.85 5.23 6.70
C ASN A 121 16.57 4.90 7.49
N SER A 122 15.88 3.80 7.18
CA SER A 122 14.69 3.37 7.90
C SER A 122 14.46 1.85 7.79
N PRO A 123 14.09 1.16 8.87
CA PRO A 123 13.75 -0.27 8.86
C PRO A 123 12.40 -0.56 8.17
N LEU A 124 11.69 0.47 7.72
CA LEU A 124 10.44 0.34 6.97
C LEU A 124 10.64 0.29 5.46
N TRP A 125 11.89 0.39 4.99
CA TRP A 125 12.23 0.44 3.58
C TRP A 125 13.23 -0.67 3.22
N GLY A 126 12.99 -1.32 2.07
CA GLY A 126 13.85 -2.35 1.54
C GLY A 126 13.11 -3.26 0.57
N ASP A 127 13.88 -4.12 -0.10
CA ASP A 127 13.36 -5.05 -1.11
C ASP A 127 12.53 -4.38 -2.22
N GLY A 128 12.89 -3.13 -2.54
CA GLY A 128 12.25 -2.35 -3.60
C GLY A 128 11.02 -1.56 -3.15
N TRP A 129 10.70 -1.55 -1.85
CA TRP A 129 9.46 -0.99 -1.32
C TRP A 129 9.66 -0.30 0.03
N GLY A 130 8.79 0.65 0.33
CA GLY A 130 8.49 1.07 1.69
C GLY A 130 7.19 0.41 2.16
N TRP A 131 7.14 0.05 3.44
CA TRP A 131 6.13 -0.84 4.00
C TRP A 131 5.55 -0.25 5.29
N ALA A 132 4.24 -0.10 5.34
CA ALA A 132 3.56 0.39 6.54
C ALA A 132 2.16 -0.22 6.69
N PHE A 133 1.74 -0.36 7.94
CA PHE A 133 0.37 -0.67 8.33
C PHE A 133 -0.14 0.36 9.32
N PHE A 134 -1.37 0.82 9.10
CA PHE A 134 -2.07 1.78 9.95
C PHE A 134 -3.32 1.13 10.53
N GLU A 135 -3.50 1.21 11.85
CA GLU A 135 -4.65 0.61 12.54
C GLU A 135 -5.89 1.51 12.43
N GLY A 136 -7.03 0.89 12.10
CA GLY A 136 -8.32 1.56 11.98
C GLY A 136 -8.25 2.82 11.11
N GLU A 137 -8.64 3.95 11.70
CA GLU A 137 -8.72 5.25 11.03
C GLU A 137 -7.41 6.07 11.07
N GLU A 138 -6.35 5.61 11.76
CA GLU A 138 -5.03 6.28 11.74
C GLU A 138 -4.44 6.37 10.33
N THR A 139 -3.83 7.50 9.99
CA THR A 139 -3.36 7.79 8.61
C THR A 139 -1.90 8.23 8.55
N GLU A 140 -1.34 8.68 9.66
CA GLU A 140 -0.02 9.32 9.72
C GLU A 140 1.00 8.47 10.48
N LYS A 141 0.56 7.75 11.52
CA LYS A 141 1.45 6.95 12.36
C LYS A 141 1.27 5.45 12.14
N THR A 142 2.24 4.83 11.49
CA THR A 142 2.25 3.37 11.33
C THR A 142 2.61 2.65 12.63
N VAL A 143 2.03 1.46 12.83
CA VAL A 143 2.44 0.52 13.88
C VAL A 143 3.53 -0.44 13.41
N THR A 144 3.90 -0.40 12.12
CA THR A 144 5.01 -1.21 11.57
C THR A 144 6.32 -0.71 12.15
N THR A 145 7.16 -1.64 12.59
CA THR A 145 8.46 -1.34 13.20
C THR A 145 9.62 -1.80 12.33
N ASP A 146 9.46 -2.94 11.65
CA ASP A 146 10.46 -3.53 10.77
C ASP A 146 9.74 -4.37 9.71
N TYR A 147 9.84 -3.99 8.44
CA TYR A 147 9.11 -4.68 7.38
C TYR A 147 9.51 -6.16 7.26
N ARG A 148 10.74 -6.53 7.64
CA ARG A 148 11.21 -7.92 7.58
C ARG A 148 10.48 -8.81 8.57
N LYS A 149 10.10 -8.24 9.72
CA LYS A 149 9.36 -8.95 10.77
C LYS A 149 7.85 -8.87 10.53
N ASP A 150 7.38 -7.69 10.16
CA ASP A 150 5.95 -7.36 10.20
C ASP A 150 5.25 -7.62 8.85
N CYS A 151 5.98 -7.64 7.73
CA CYS A 151 5.40 -7.72 6.37
C CYS A 151 5.95 -8.87 5.54
N LEU A 152 7.28 -9.06 5.53
CA LEU A 152 7.97 -9.89 4.54
C LEU A 152 7.55 -11.36 4.58
N GLY A 153 7.25 -11.91 5.76
CA GLY A 153 6.82 -13.32 5.87
C GLY A 153 5.62 -13.68 5.00
N CYS A 154 4.65 -12.77 4.85
CA CYS A 154 3.47 -12.98 4.01
C CYS A 154 3.74 -12.70 2.52
N HIS A 155 4.72 -11.87 2.21
CA HIS A 155 5.03 -11.42 0.84
C HIS A 155 6.14 -12.23 0.16
N GLU A 156 6.99 -12.90 0.94
CA GLU A 156 8.09 -13.75 0.47
C GLU A 156 7.67 -14.83 -0.54
N PRO A 157 6.50 -15.51 -0.38
CA PRO A 157 6.06 -16.53 -1.36
C PRO A 157 5.87 -15.99 -2.78
N VAL A 158 5.68 -14.68 -2.93
CA VAL A 158 5.51 -14.00 -4.23
C VAL A 158 6.64 -13.03 -4.54
N ARG A 159 7.84 -13.25 -3.99
CA ARG A 159 9.05 -12.46 -4.31
C ARG A 159 9.29 -12.32 -5.83
N SER A 160 9.06 -13.38 -6.59
CA SER A 160 9.22 -13.39 -8.06
C SER A 160 8.23 -12.46 -8.79
N GLN A 161 7.18 -12.00 -8.11
CA GLN A 161 6.20 -11.03 -8.60
C GLN A 161 6.39 -9.65 -7.95
N ASP A 162 7.65 -9.30 -7.63
CA ASP A 162 8.00 -8.05 -6.94
C ASP A 162 7.27 -7.89 -5.61
N PHE A 163 7.09 -9.01 -4.90
CA PHE A 163 6.39 -9.11 -3.62
C PHE A 163 4.91 -8.73 -3.66
N LEU A 164 4.28 -8.66 -4.83
CA LEU A 164 2.85 -8.39 -4.96
C LEU A 164 2.10 -9.63 -5.43
N HIS A 165 0.95 -9.91 -4.82
CA HIS A 165 0.05 -10.99 -5.26
C HIS A 165 -0.71 -10.59 -6.54
N THR A 166 0.02 -10.35 -7.62
CA THR A 166 -0.49 -9.82 -8.90
C THR A 166 -1.55 -10.70 -9.55
N GLN A 167 -1.56 -12.00 -9.28
CA GLN A 167 -2.62 -12.93 -9.70
C GLN A 167 -4.01 -12.55 -9.16
N ALA A 168 -4.06 -11.83 -8.03
CA ALA A 168 -5.31 -11.34 -7.44
C ALA A 168 -5.67 -9.93 -7.91
N TYR A 169 -4.93 -9.35 -8.85
CA TYR A 169 -5.18 -8.03 -9.41
C TYR A 169 -5.67 -8.13 -10.87
N PRO A 170 -6.93 -8.54 -11.11
CA PRO A 170 -7.46 -8.66 -12.48
C PRO A 170 -7.34 -7.36 -13.27
N THR A 171 -7.38 -6.21 -12.59
CA THR A 171 -7.22 -4.91 -13.25
C THR A 171 -5.80 -4.70 -13.80
N LEU A 172 -4.77 -5.41 -13.33
CA LEU A 172 -3.43 -5.32 -13.96
C LEU A 172 -3.30 -6.19 -15.22
N GLY A 173 -4.19 -7.16 -15.40
CA GLY A 173 -4.33 -7.93 -16.64
C GLY A 173 -4.79 -7.06 -17.81
N ARG A 174 -4.49 -7.53 -19.03
CA ARG A 174 -5.03 -6.98 -20.28
C ARG A 174 -6.18 -7.83 -20.78
#